data_AF-A0A6I4NR73-F1
#
_entry.id   AF-A0A6I4NR73-F1
#
_cell.length_a   1.000
_cell.length_b   1.000
_cell.length_c   1.000
_cell.angle_alpha   90.00
_cell.angle_beta   90.00
_cell.angle_gamma   90.00
#
_symmetry.space_group_name_H-M   'P 1'
#
loop_
_entity.id
_entity.type
_entity.pdbx_description
1 polymer ?
#
loop_
_entity_poly.entity_id
_entity_poly.type
_entity_poly.pdbx_seq_one_letter_code
_entity_poly.pdbx_strand_id
1 'polypeptide(L)'
;MKKTFLIIMIMFISCKKSATEFEFKTKDRNILNNVSLLNQKCEELFLKSFSEKEFEKYFKLNSKETYLRCGENKFRLNDSVNCKPNFYRISYDFSFENNFQETIEIDFDSLNRQININTDLLKGLRRFADNKIKINRQTALEIARKYEISGENINIFFKIYKYPKSSPKYKSKNSILYYWEITKECNHCNSISVDAESGNVFEERISEYVY
;
A
#
# COMPACT_ATOMS: atom_id res chain seq x y z
N MET A 1 43.18 -16.33 -40.11
CA MET A 1 43.09 -15.34 -39.00
C MET A 1 41.63 -15.00 -38.74
N LYS A 2 41.00 -15.64 -37.75
CA LYS A 2 39.62 -15.34 -37.32
C LYS A 2 39.71 -14.44 -36.08
N LYS A 3 39.10 -13.25 -36.16
CA LYS A 3 38.98 -12.29 -35.05
C LYS A 3 37.88 -12.78 -34.11
N THR A 4 38.25 -13.15 -32.89
CA THR A 4 37.30 -13.42 -31.81
C THR A 4 37.00 -12.10 -31.10
N PHE A 5 35.81 -11.55 -31.31
CA PHE A 5 35.29 -10.44 -30.51
C PHE A 5 34.67 -11.02 -29.23
N LEU A 6 35.34 -10.82 -28.10
CA LEU A 6 34.80 -11.09 -26.78
C LEU A 6 34.00 -9.84 -26.36
N ILE A 7 32.68 -9.88 -26.53
CA ILE A 7 31.80 -8.85 -25.97
C ILE A 7 31.61 -9.20 -24.49
N ILE A 8 32.39 -8.56 -23.63
CA ILE A 8 32.16 -8.56 -22.18
C ILE A 8 30.94 -7.67 -21.95
N MET A 9 29.77 -8.30 -21.82
CA MET A 9 28.55 -7.63 -21.38
C MET A 9 28.69 -7.35 -19.87
N ILE A 10 29.29 -6.20 -19.55
CA ILE A 10 29.29 -5.65 -18.19
C ILE A 10 27.83 -5.31 -17.87
N MET A 11 27.16 -6.16 -17.10
CA MET A 11 25.96 -5.75 -16.37
C MET A 11 26.39 -4.63 -15.42
N PHE A 12 26.20 -3.38 -15.84
CA PHE A 12 26.10 -2.29 -14.91
C PHE A 12 24.87 -2.57 -14.04
N ILE A 13 25.06 -3.22 -12.90
CA ILE A 13 24.18 -3.02 -11.75
C ILE A 13 24.40 -1.56 -11.39
N SER A 14 23.63 -0.70 -12.05
CA SER A 14 23.49 0.69 -11.67
C SER A 14 22.94 0.66 -10.26
N CYS A 15 23.84 0.77 -9.28
CA CYS A 15 23.50 1.11 -7.92
C CYS A 15 23.07 2.58 -7.96
N LYS A 16 21.89 2.84 -8.54
CA LYS A 16 21.17 4.09 -8.35
C LYS A 16 20.96 4.16 -6.84
N LYS A 17 21.56 5.16 -6.20
CA LYS A 17 21.19 5.57 -4.85
C LYS A 17 19.67 5.70 -4.82
N SER A 18 18.99 4.74 -4.19
CA SER A 18 17.59 4.89 -3.81
C SER A 18 17.47 6.22 -3.06
N ALA A 19 16.60 7.11 -3.54
CA ALA A 19 16.53 8.52 -3.15
C ALA A 19 15.95 8.76 -1.74
N THR A 20 16.01 7.77 -0.85
CA THR A 20 15.54 7.85 0.53
C THR A 20 16.51 7.08 1.41
N GLU A 21 17.33 7.78 2.19
CA GLU A 21 18.18 7.15 3.22
C GLU A 21 17.28 6.46 4.26
N PHE A 22 17.32 5.14 4.23
CA PHE A 22 16.54 4.25 5.08
C PHE A 22 17.40 3.87 6.29
N GLU A 23 17.37 4.65 7.36
CA GLU A 23 18.37 4.48 8.43
C GLU A 23 17.76 4.24 9.83
N PHE A 24 18.15 3.11 10.42
CA PHE A 24 18.09 2.87 11.87
C PHE A 24 19.45 3.24 12.47
N LYS A 25 19.47 3.84 13.67
CA LYS A 25 20.73 4.17 14.34
C LYS A 25 21.29 2.93 15.02
N THR A 26 22.15 2.18 14.33
CA THR A 26 22.77 0.98 14.88
C THR A 26 24.22 0.86 14.48
N LYS A 27 25.02 0.24 15.36
CA LYS A 27 26.40 -0.14 15.05
C LYS A 27 26.47 -1.53 14.39
N ASP A 28 25.36 -2.29 14.38
CA ASP A 28 25.30 -3.62 13.77
C ASP A 28 25.10 -3.49 12.26
N ARG A 29 26.18 -3.74 11.50
CA ARG A 29 26.16 -3.72 10.03
C ARG A 29 25.17 -4.72 9.43
N ASN A 30 24.86 -5.81 10.12
CA ASN A 30 23.91 -6.79 9.61
C ASN A 30 22.49 -6.24 9.57
N ILE A 31 22.11 -5.42 10.56
CA ILE A 31 20.80 -4.77 10.58
C ILE A 31 20.69 -3.79 9.41
N LEU A 32 21.72 -2.97 9.18
CA LEU A 32 21.78 -2.04 8.05
C LEU A 32 21.68 -2.78 6.70
N ASN A 33 22.47 -3.83 6.52
CA ASN A 33 22.46 -4.63 5.30
C ASN A 33 21.10 -5.32 5.07
N ASN A 34 20.48 -5.87 6.11
CA ASN A 34 19.17 -6.50 6.02
C ASN A 34 18.11 -5.49 5.62
N VAL A 35 18.09 -4.32 6.26
CA VAL A 35 17.11 -3.27 5.96
C VAL A 35 17.25 -2.78 4.52
N SER A 36 18.48 -2.55 4.04
CA SER A 36 18.74 -2.20 2.64
C SER A 36 18.25 -3.30 1.68
N LEU A 37 18.53 -4.57 1.99
CA LEU A 37 18.08 -5.71 1.19
C LEU A 37 16.55 -5.79 1.13
N LEU A 38 15.88 -5.62 2.27
CA LEU A 38 14.42 -5.68 2.36
C LEU A 38 13.77 -4.51 1.62
N ASN A 39 14.36 -3.31 1.68
CA ASN A 39 13.91 -2.17 0.90
C ASN A 39 14.00 -2.45 -0.61
N GLN A 40 15.14 -2.99 -1.07
CA GLN A 40 15.30 -3.41 -2.47
C GLN A 40 14.25 -4.45 -2.89
N LYS A 41 13.96 -5.45 -2.04
CA LYS A 41 12.90 -6.42 -2.31
C LYS A 41 11.52 -5.76 -2.44
N CYS A 42 11.23 -4.72 -1.65
CA CYS A 42 9.99 -3.96 -1.76
C CYS A 42 9.92 -3.22 -3.10
N GLU A 43 11.00 -2.52 -3.48
CA GLU A 43 11.09 -1.83 -4.77
C GLU A 43 10.87 -2.82 -5.93
N GLU A 44 11.56 -3.97 -5.92
CA GLU A 44 11.38 -5.03 -6.92
C GLU A 44 9.94 -5.57 -6.98
N LEU A 45 9.22 -5.61 -5.86
CA LEU A 45 7.80 -6.00 -5.83
C LEU A 45 6.93 -4.96 -6.52
N PHE A 46 7.13 -3.67 -6.25
CA PHE A 46 6.37 -2.60 -6.90
C PHE A 46 6.66 -2.51 -8.40
N LEU A 47 7.93 -2.70 -8.79
CA LEU A 47 8.36 -2.64 -10.19
C LEU A 47 7.77 -3.75 -11.08
N LYS A 48 7.16 -4.79 -10.48
CA LYS A 48 6.36 -5.78 -11.25
C LYS A 48 5.05 -5.21 -11.78
N SER A 49 4.54 -4.13 -11.19
CA SER A 49 3.24 -3.52 -11.54
C SER A 49 3.38 -2.05 -11.96
N PHE A 50 4.47 -1.38 -11.62
CA PHE A 50 4.71 0.02 -11.92
C PHE A 50 6.06 0.17 -12.60
N SER A 51 6.17 1.11 -13.55
CA SER A 51 7.48 1.50 -14.07
C SER A 51 8.30 2.23 -13.00
N GLU A 52 9.62 2.32 -13.16
CA GLU A 52 10.49 3.11 -12.26
C GLU A 52 9.98 4.54 -12.07
N LYS A 53 9.58 5.20 -13.16
CA LYS A 53 9.06 6.58 -13.12
C LYS A 53 7.76 6.68 -12.32
N GLU A 54 6.87 5.69 -12.43
CA GLU A 54 5.63 5.67 -11.66
C GLU A 54 5.89 5.35 -10.18
N PHE A 55 6.84 4.46 -9.90
CA PHE A 55 7.27 4.17 -8.54
C PHE A 55 7.78 5.42 -7.85
N GLU A 56 8.76 6.12 -8.46
CA GLU A 56 9.33 7.37 -7.93
C GLU A 56 8.27 8.48 -7.77
N LYS A 57 7.28 8.53 -8.67
CA LYS A 57 6.23 9.55 -8.64
C LYS A 57 5.17 9.28 -7.57
N TYR A 58 4.73 8.04 -7.44
CA TYR A 58 3.54 7.70 -6.65
C TYR A 58 3.86 7.11 -5.29
N PHE A 59 5.01 6.47 -5.11
CA PHE A 59 5.36 5.78 -3.88
C PHE A 59 6.41 6.57 -3.10
N LYS A 60 6.17 6.73 -1.80
CA LYS A 60 7.10 7.34 -0.86
C LYS A 60 7.24 6.45 0.35
N LEU A 61 8.46 6.28 0.83
CA LEU A 61 8.68 5.54 2.07
C LEU A 61 7.93 6.22 3.23
N ASN A 62 7.06 5.47 3.91
CA ASN A 62 6.38 5.93 5.11
C ASN A 62 7.25 5.64 6.33
N SER A 63 7.97 6.65 6.78
CA SER A 63 8.90 6.53 7.91
C SER A 63 8.22 6.34 9.27
N LYS A 64 6.93 6.69 9.40
CA LYS A 64 6.16 6.57 10.65
C LYS A 64 5.68 5.14 10.88
N GLU A 65 5.30 4.47 9.80
CA GLU A 65 4.78 3.10 9.81
C GLU A 65 5.86 2.03 9.52
N THR A 66 7.02 2.44 8.99
CA THR A 66 8.18 1.57 8.86
C THR A 66 8.84 1.35 10.22
N TYR A 67 9.02 0.08 10.61
CA TYR A 67 9.63 -0.28 11.88
C TYR A 67 10.24 -1.68 11.86
N LEU A 68 11.10 -1.96 12.83
CA LEU A 68 11.52 -3.32 13.18
C LEU A 68 11.09 -3.67 14.61
N ARG A 69 11.06 -4.96 14.93
CA ARG A 69 10.85 -5.42 16.32
C ARG A 69 12.01 -6.29 16.79
N CYS A 70 12.29 -6.19 18.08
CA CYS A 70 13.12 -7.14 18.83
C CYS A 70 12.29 -7.69 19.98
N GLY A 71 11.73 -8.89 19.81
CA GLY A 71 10.69 -9.39 20.72
C GLY A 71 9.45 -8.51 20.60
N GLU A 72 8.98 -7.99 21.74
CA GLU A 72 7.82 -7.08 21.80
C GLU A 72 8.18 -5.61 21.55
N ASN A 73 9.47 -5.26 21.59
CA ASN A 73 9.90 -3.86 21.45
C ASN A 73 9.89 -3.43 19.98
N LYS A 74 9.13 -2.36 19.67
CA LYS A 74 9.05 -1.73 18.35
C LYS A 74 10.03 -0.56 18.25
N PHE A 75 10.81 -0.53 17.17
CA PHE A 75 11.76 0.54 16.84
C PHE A 75 11.42 1.09 15.46
N ARG A 76 11.16 2.38 15.36
CA ARG A 76 10.92 3.11 14.11
C ARG A 76 12.24 3.56 13.48
N LEU A 77 12.16 4.08 12.26
CA LEU A 77 13.32 4.73 11.63
C LEU A 77 13.88 5.83 12.54
N ASN A 78 15.21 5.99 12.52
CA ASN A 78 16.00 6.85 13.40
C ASN A 78 16.09 6.44 14.88
N ASP A 79 15.40 5.38 15.33
CA ASP A 79 15.59 4.84 16.67
C ASP A 79 16.94 4.13 16.79
N SER A 80 17.47 4.09 18.01
CA SER A 80 18.69 3.33 18.33
C SER A 80 18.37 1.86 18.56
N VAL A 81 19.00 0.98 17.79
CA VAL A 81 18.75 -0.47 17.82
C VAL A 81 20.02 -1.23 18.14
N ASN A 82 20.03 -1.94 19.27
CA ASN A 82 21.17 -2.74 19.75
C ASN A 82 20.78 -4.21 19.98
N CYS A 83 19.76 -4.69 19.27
CA CYS A 83 19.20 -6.03 19.42
C CYS A 83 18.99 -6.66 18.05
N LYS A 84 18.99 -8.00 18.00
CA LYS A 84 18.70 -8.74 16.78
C LYS A 84 17.19 -8.67 16.49
N PRO A 85 16.76 -8.13 15.33
CA PRO A 85 15.35 -8.04 15.03
C PRO A 85 14.74 -9.41 14.73
N ASN A 86 13.51 -9.63 15.18
CA ASN A 86 12.70 -10.81 14.84
C ASN A 86 11.64 -10.52 13.75
N PHE A 87 11.43 -9.26 13.40
CA PHE A 87 10.42 -8.81 12.46
C PHE A 87 10.80 -7.44 11.86
N TYR A 88 10.42 -7.23 10.60
CA TYR A 88 10.53 -5.95 9.91
C TYR A 88 9.22 -5.63 9.20
N ARG A 89 8.77 -4.37 9.29
CA ARG A 89 7.72 -3.80 8.45
C ARG A 89 8.29 -2.65 7.66
N ILE A 90 8.17 -2.73 6.34
CA ILE A 90 8.48 -1.65 5.43
C ILE A 90 7.17 -1.14 4.85
N SER A 91 6.93 0.16 5.01
CA SER A 91 5.68 0.79 4.61
C SER A 91 5.91 1.87 3.57
N TYR A 92 5.10 1.90 2.52
CA TYR A 92 5.11 2.96 1.51
C TYR A 92 3.73 3.61 1.42
N ASP A 93 3.72 4.93 1.40
CA ASP A 93 2.55 5.71 1.01
C ASP A 93 2.49 5.77 -0.51
N PHE A 94 1.36 5.37 -1.06
CA PHE A 94 0.98 5.62 -2.43
C PHE A 94 0.13 6.88 -2.49
N SER A 95 0.50 7.84 -3.34
CA SER A 95 -0.27 9.05 -3.61
C SER A 95 -0.50 9.21 -5.10
N PHE A 96 -1.77 9.41 -5.49
CA PHE A 96 -2.14 9.68 -6.89
C PHE A 96 -2.90 11.00 -7.00
N GLU A 97 -2.31 11.93 -7.75
CA GLU A 97 -2.90 13.24 -8.10
C GLU A 97 -3.47 14.05 -6.91
N ASN A 98 -2.89 13.88 -5.71
CA ASN A 98 -3.32 14.49 -4.45
C ASN A 98 -4.77 14.15 -3.99
N ASN A 99 -5.45 13.25 -4.70
CA ASN A 99 -6.86 12.93 -4.48
C ASN A 99 -7.06 11.54 -3.85
N PHE A 100 -5.98 10.76 -3.79
CA PHE A 100 -5.98 9.42 -3.25
C PHE A 100 -4.65 9.13 -2.56
N GLN A 101 -4.72 8.61 -1.34
CA GLN A 101 -3.56 8.17 -0.58
C GLN A 101 -3.89 6.88 0.15
N GLU A 102 -3.01 5.89 0.05
CA GLU A 102 -3.09 4.63 0.79
C GLU A 102 -1.69 4.18 1.22
N THR A 103 -1.60 3.47 2.33
CA THR A 103 -0.33 2.91 2.81
C THR A 103 -0.28 1.41 2.53
N ILE A 104 0.79 0.96 1.89
CA ILE A 104 1.08 -0.47 1.72
C ILE A 104 2.13 -0.87 2.74
N GLU A 105 1.81 -1.89 3.52
CA GLU A 105 2.72 -2.49 4.48
C GLU A 105 3.23 -3.84 3.95
N ILE A 106 4.53 -4.07 4.09
CA ILE A 106 5.19 -5.31 3.70
C ILE A 106 5.96 -5.83 4.92
N ASP A 107 5.57 -7.01 5.37
CA ASP A 107 6.14 -7.62 6.58
C ASP A 107 7.14 -8.71 6.22
N PHE A 108 8.25 -8.75 6.94
CA PHE A 108 9.32 -9.73 6.80
C PHE A 108 9.72 -10.33 8.14
N ASP A 109 10.14 -11.59 8.11
CA ASP A 109 10.67 -12.28 9.29
C ASP A 109 12.17 -12.03 9.49
N SER A 110 12.73 -12.59 10.57
CA SER A 110 14.16 -12.51 10.89
C SER A 110 15.10 -13.13 9.85
N LEU A 111 14.57 -13.92 8.91
CA LEU A 111 15.30 -14.55 7.81
C LEU A 111 15.09 -13.81 6.50
N ASN A 112 14.54 -12.59 6.56
CA ASN A 112 14.25 -11.73 5.41
C ASN A 112 13.24 -12.35 4.43
N ARG A 113 12.39 -13.28 4.89
CA ARG A 113 11.30 -13.88 4.11
C ARG A 113 10.06 -13.01 4.25
N GLN A 114 9.39 -12.73 3.14
CA GLN A 114 8.15 -11.97 3.14
C GLN A 114 7.05 -12.79 3.82
N ILE A 115 6.47 -12.24 4.89
CA ILE A 115 5.37 -12.85 5.67
C ILE A 115 4.03 -12.37 5.12
N ASN A 116 3.90 -11.08 4.86
CA ASN A 116 2.62 -10.47 4.52
C ASN A 116 2.78 -9.29 3.56
N ILE A 117 1.85 -9.20 2.61
CA ILE A 117 1.62 -8.04 1.76
C ILE A 117 0.18 -8.12 1.25
N ASN A 118 -0.54 -7.00 1.27
CA ASN A 118 -1.85 -6.92 0.65
C ASN A 118 -1.71 -6.76 -0.88
N THR A 119 -1.51 -7.89 -1.58
CA THR A 119 -1.38 -7.88 -3.06
C THR A 119 -2.63 -7.39 -3.79
N ASP A 120 -3.81 -7.56 -3.19
CA ASP A 120 -5.06 -7.09 -3.78
C ASP A 120 -5.18 -5.57 -3.67
N LEU A 121 -4.64 -4.94 -2.61
CA LEU A 121 -4.44 -3.49 -2.56
C LEU A 121 -3.51 -3.02 -3.67
N LEU A 122 -2.33 -3.63 -3.83
CA LEU A 122 -1.38 -3.24 -4.88
C LEU A 122 -2.01 -3.27 -6.29
N LYS A 123 -2.83 -4.29 -6.58
CA LYS A 123 -3.62 -4.34 -7.83
C LYS A 123 -4.61 -3.18 -7.93
N GLY A 124 -5.30 -2.85 -6.84
CA GLY A 124 -6.19 -1.68 -6.76
C GLY A 124 -5.47 -0.37 -7.11
N LEU A 125 -4.28 -0.14 -6.53
CA LEU A 125 -3.48 1.05 -6.82
C LEU A 125 -3.05 1.14 -8.28
N ARG A 126 -2.67 0.01 -8.89
CA ARG A 126 -2.36 -0.04 -10.34
C ARG A 126 -3.59 0.35 -11.16
N ARG A 127 -4.78 -0.09 -10.76
CA ARG A 127 -6.03 0.29 -11.43
C ARG A 127 -6.36 1.78 -11.26
N PHE A 128 -6.00 2.40 -10.13
CA PHE A 128 -6.04 3.86 -9.99
C PHE A 128 -5.07 4.53 -10.96
N ALA A 129 -3.81 4.10 -11.01
CA ALA A 129 -2.81 4.67 -11.92
C ALA A 129 -3.17 4.47 -13.41
N ASP A 130 -3.95 3.43 -13.75
CA ASP A 130 -4.52 3.20 -15.07
C ASP A 130 -5.80 4.01 -15.36
N ASN A 131 -6.26 4.86 -14.43
CA ASN A 131 -7.54 5.56 -14.47
C ASN A 131 -8.77 4.65 -14.64
N LYS A 132 -8.67 3.39 -14.19
CA LYS A 132 -9.80 2.43 -14.18
C LYS A 132 -10.69 2.63 -12.97
N ILE A 133 -10.11 2.98 -11.83
CA ILE A 133 -10.84 3.45 -10.65
C ILE A 133 -10.96 4.96 -10.78
N LYS A 134 -12.19 5.47 -10.86
CA LYS A 134 -12.49 6.87 -11.21
C LYS A 134 -12.93 7.70 -10.02
N ILE A 135 -13.53 7.05 -9.03
CA ILE A 135 -14.04 7.71 -7.85
C ILE A 135 -12.90 7.83 -6.86
N ASN A 136 -12.44 9.05 -6.66
CA ASN A 136 -11.48 9.39 -5.62
C ASN A 136 -12.19 9.74 -4.31
N ARG A 137 -11.43 10.02 -3.24
CA ARG A 137 -11.96 10.33 -1.92
C ARG A 137 -12.93 11.52 -1.94
N GLN A 138 -12.58 12.58 -2.68
CA GLN A 138 -13.38 13.80 -2.76
C GLN A 138 -14.72 13.54 -3.48
N THR A 139 -14.69 12.84 -4.61
CA THR A 139 -15.91 12.45 -5.34
C THR A 139 -16.80 11.52 -4.52
N ALA A 140 -16.20 10.58 -3.77
CA ALA A 140 -16.94 9.71 -2.85
C ALA A 140 -17.66 10.52 -1.75
N LEU A 141 -17.00 11.54 -1.18
CA LEU A 141 -17.63 12.46 -0.22
C LEU A 141 -18.74 13.31 -0.84
N GLU A 142 -18.60 13.72 -2.09
CA GLU A 142 -19.67 14.44 -2.81
C GLU A 142 -20.90 13.56 -3.08
N ILE A 143 -20.69 12.27 -3.38
CA ILE A 143 -21.77 11.29 -3.44
C ILE A 143 -22.42 11.15 -2.06
N ALA A 144 -21.64 11.01 -1.00
CA ALA A 144 -22.13 10.84 0.37
C ALA A 144 -23.03 12.00 0.85
N ARG A 145 -22.77 13.23 0.41
CA ARG A 145 -23.64 14.39 0.72
C ARG A 145 -25.08 14.21 0.24
N LYS A 146 -25.31 13.48 -0.86
CA LYS A 146 -26.66 13.17 -1.37
C LYS A 146 -27.43 12.19 -0.47
N TYR A 147 -26.72 11.49 0.40
CA TYR A 147 -27.22 10.54 1.39
C TYR A 147 -27.19 11.12 2.81
N GLU A 148 -27.13 12.45 2.92
CA GLU A 148 -27.10 13.20 4.18
C GLU A 148 -25.87 12.93 5.06
N ILE A 149 -24.84 12.27 4.51
CA ILE A 149 -23.56 12.05 5.17
C ILE A 149 -22.66 13.25 4.87
N SER A 150 -22.73 14.24 5.76
CA SER A 150 -21.96 15.48 5.66
C SER A 150 -21.62 16.05 7.05
N GLY A 151 -20.70 17.01 7.08
CA GLY A 151 -20.24 17.71 8.29
C GLY A 151 -18.94 17.15 8.87
N GLU A 152 -18.76 17.37 10.17
CA GLU A 152 -17.66 16.83 10.96
C GLU A 152 -17.88 15.33 11.26
N ASN A 153 -16.82 14.63 11.67
CA ASN A 153 -16.83 13.20 12.05
C ASN A 153 -17.25 12.24 10.92
N ILE A 154 -16.87 12.56 9.68
CA ILE A 154 -16.99 11.62 8.56
C ILE A 154 -15.73 10.78 8.49
N ASN A 155 -15.91 9.47 8.60
CA ASN A 155 -14.88 8.49 8.28
C ASN A 155 -15.08 7.99 6.85
N ILE A 156 -13.99 7.90 6.11
CA ILE A 156 -13.98 7.38 4.75
C ILE A 156 -12.80 6.44 4.59
N PHE A 157 -13.07 5.23 4.13
CA PHE A 157 -12.08 4.17 3.98
C PHE A 157 -12.14 3.58 2.59
N PHE A 158 -10.99 3.39 1.96
CA PHE A 158 -10.90 2.57 0.78
C PHE A 158 -10.88 1.10 1.20
N LYS A 159 -11.82 0.31 0.66
CA LYS A 159 -12.03 -1.09 1.02
C LYS A 159 -11.93 -1.98 -0.20
N ILE A 160 -11.55 -3.22 0.07
CA ILE A 160 -11.37 -4.26 -0.94
C ILE A 160 -12.22 -5.44 -0.50
N TYR A 161 -13.13 -5.86 -1.36
CA TYR A 161 -13.92 -7.07 -1.15
C TYR A 161 -13.63 -8.08 -2.24
N LYS A 162 -13.17 -9.26 -1.85
CA LYS A 162 -12.95 -10.38 -2.75
C LYS A 162 -14.18 -11.27 -2.75
N TYR A 163 -14.83 -11.38 -3.90
CA TYR A 163 -16.00 -12.24 -4.02
C TYR A 163 -15.61 -13.71 -3.73
N PRO A 164 -16.48 -14.49 -3.08
CA PRO A 164 -16.23 -15.92 -2.88
C PRO A 164 -16.26 -16.64 -4.23
N LYS A 165 -15.54 -17.77 -4.34
CA LYS A 165 -15.44 -18.56 -5.59
C LYS A 165 -16.79 -18.99 -6.17
N SER A 166 -17.79 -19.12 -5.31
CA SER A 166 -19.18 -19.46 -5.65
C SER A 166 -19.97 -18.30 -6.27
N SER A 167 -19.54 -17.05 -6.10
CA SER A 167 -20.24 -15.88 -6.62
C SER A 167 -20.17 -15.81 -8.15
N PRO A 168 -21.28 -15.48 -8.84
CA PRO A 168 -21.25 -15.16 -10.27
C PRO A 168 -20.24 -14.07 -10.63
N LYS A 169 -20.04 -13.08 -9.74
CA LYS A 169 -19.05 -12.00 -9.91
C LYS A 169 -17.61 -12.49 -9.77
N TYR A 170 -17.36 -13.60 -9.08
CA TYR A 170 -16.03 -14.23 -9.06
C TYR A 170 -15.69 -14.95 -10.37
N LYS A 171 -16.70 -15.52 -11.02
CA LYS A 171 -16.54 -16.22 -12.32
C LYS A 171 -16.37 -15.25 -13.48
N SER A 172 -16.84 -14.00 -13.34
CA SER A 172 -16.46 -12.92 -14.26
C SER A 172 -15.04 -12.41 -13.93
N LYS A 173 -14.40 -11.69 -14.85
CA LYS A 173 -13.06 -11.11 -14.64
C LYS A 173 -12.97 -10.13 -13.44
N ASN A 174 -14.08 -9.86 -12.74
CA ASN A 174 -14.19 -8.90 -11.63
C ASN A 174 -14.37 -9.60 -10.27
N SER A 175 -13.41 -10.46 -9.92
CA SER A 175 -13.40 -11.17 -8.63
C SER A 175 -13.12 -10.29 -7.41
N ILE A 176 -12.73 -9.03 -7.62
CA ILE A 176 -12.41 -8.06 -6.57
C ILE A 176 -13.23 -6.79 -6.83
N LEU A 177 -13.94 -6.33 -5.79
CA LEU A 177 -14.60 -5.04 -5.72
C LEU A 177 -13.72 -4.07 -4.92
N TYR A 178 -13.47 -2.91 -5.49
CA TYR A 178 -12.86 -1.77 -4.81
C TYR A 178 -13.96 -0.75 -4.54
N TYR A 179 -14.07 -0.27 -3.31
CA TYR A 179 -15.15 0.64 -2.92
C TYR A 179 -14.72 1.59 -1.81
N TRP A 180 -15.44 2.70 -1.70
CA TRP A 180 -15.34 3.63 -0.59
C TRP A 180 -16.45 3.32 0.41
N GLU A 181 -16.08 3.03 1.64
CA GLU A 181 -16.99 3.00 2.77
C GLU A 181 -16.98 4.39 3.42
N ILE A 182 -18.13 5.07 3.42
CA ILE A 182 -18.29 6.37 4.07
C ILE A 182 -19.27 6.22 5.22
N THR A 183 -18.85 6.62 6.40
CA THR A 183 -19.63 6.53 7.65
C THR A 183 -19.59 7.87 8.36
N LYS A 184 -20.66 8.19 9.09
CA LYS A 184 -20.69 9.31 10.02
C LYS A 184 -20.68 8.77 11.44
N GLU A 185 -19.75 9.23 12.28
CA GLU A 185 -19.67 8.79 13.67
C GLU A 185 -20.79 9.40 14.51
N CYS A 186 -21.97 8.80 14.47
CA CYS A 186 -23.09 9.10 15.36
C CYS A 186 -24.10 7.95 15.43
N ASN A 187 -24.91 7.93 16.50
CA ASN A 187 -25.92 6.90 16.70
C ASN A 187 -26.97 6.95 15.58
N HIS A 188 -27.28 5.79 15.00
CA HIS A 188 -28.25 5.64 13.90
C HIS A 188 -27.92 6.48 12.67
N CYS A 189 -26.65 6.81 12.45
CA CYS A 189 -26.24 7.56 11.28
C CYS A 189 -26.02 6.67 10.06
N ASN A 190 -26.30 7.26 8.90
CA ASN A 190 -26.15 6.59 7.62
C ASN A 190 -24.68 6.28 7.33
N SER A 191 -24.50 5.16 6.65
CA SER A 191 -23.27 4.76 6.01
C SER A 191 -23.58 4.23 4.63
N ILE A 192 -22.68 4.47 3.69
CA ILE A 192 -22.82 4.00 2.31
C ILE A 192 -21.53 3.34 1.82
N SER A 193 -21.69 2.37 0.93
CA SER A 193 -20.60 1.79 0.16
C SER A 193 -20.73 2.20 -1.31
N VAL A 194 -19.75 2.95 -1.80
CA VAL A 194 -19.69 3.49 -3.16
C VAL A 194 -18.69 2.69 -3.97
N ASP A 195 -19.12 2.05 -5.06
CA ASP A 195 -18.23 1.36 -5.99
C ASP A 195 -17.20 2.36 -6.58
N ALA A 196 -15.91 2.06 -6.43
CA ALA A 196 -14.86 3.02 -6.76
C ALA A 196 -14.64 3.20 -8.29
N GLU A 197 -15.16 2.29 -9.12
CA GLU A 197 -15.07 2.37 -10.58
C GLU A 197 -16.25 3.14 -11.18
N SER A 198 -17.46 2.86 -10.68
CA SER A 198 -18.72 3.38 -11.26
C SER A 198 -19.31 4.57 -10.51
N GLY A 199 -19.02 4.72 -9.21
CA GLY A 199 -19.68 5.72 -8.35
C GLY A 199 -21.09 5.33 -7.90
N ASN A 200 -21.54 4.11 -8.22
CA ASN A 200 -22.82 3.62 -7.77
C ASN A 200 -22.75 3.25 -6.29
N VAL A 201 -23.75 3.71 -5.53
CA VAL A 201 -23.99 3.19 -4.18
C VAL A 201 -24.64 1.82 -4.33
N PHE A 202 -24.02 0.80 -3.74
CA PHE A 202 -24.53 -0.58 -3.79
C PHE A 202 -24.95 -1.09 -2.42
N GLU A 203 -24.71 -0.31 -1.37
CA GLU A 203 -25.08 -0.64 -0.01
C GLU A 203 -25.28 0.65 0.79
N GLU A 204 -26.37 0.66 1.55
CA GLU A 204 -26.71 1.68 2.53
C GLU A 204 -27.00 0.97 3.84
N ARG A 205 -26.37 1.40 4.93
CA ARG A 205 -26.64 0.86 6.27
C ARG A 205 -26.86 2.01 7.23
N ILE A 206 -27.78 1.82 8.17
CA ILE A 206 -27.88 2.65 9.36
C ILE A 206 -26.98 2.00 10.41
N SER A 207 -26.00 2.74 10.92
CA SER A 207 -25.11 2.22 11.96
C SER A 207 -25.92 1.99 13.24
N GLU A 208 -26.13 0.73 13.60
CA GLU A 208 -26.69 0.35 14.91
C GLU A 208 -25.56 0.33 15.93
N TYR A 209 -25.18 1.47 16.53
CA TYR A 209 -24.51 1.41 17.84
C TYR A 209 -25.00 2.46 18.82
N VAL A 210 -25.45 1.90 19.95
CA VAL A 210 -25.74 2.49 21.25
C VAL A 210 -24.39 2.61 21.97
N TYR A 211 -24.01 3.80 22.39
CA TYR A 211 -23.03 4.00 23.47
C TYR A 211 -23.77 4.31 24.76
#